data_AF-A0A0R1VGI0-F1
#
_entry.id   AF-A0A0R1VGI0-F1
#
_cell.length_a   1.000
_cell.length_b   1.000
_cell.length_c   1.000
_cell.angle_alpha   90.00
_cell.angle_beta   90.00
_cell.angle_gamma   90.00
#
_symmetry.space_group_name_H-M   'P 1'
#
loop_
_entity.id
_entity.type
_entity.pdbx_description
1 polymer ?
#
loop_
_entity_poly.entity_id
_entity_poly.type
_entity_poly.pdbx_seq_one_letter_code
_entity_poly.pdbx_strand_id
1 'polypeptide(L)'
;MKKRLFKLMCASLLTVAGLVLGLVSFNSATPAHADEETYTIGTVDSFVPFEIPNNKGTYNGKNPGIEIEMLQQIAKHEHFKYNLRVMTFDAMLQALDANQIQAAFGGMSVTDERKAKIDFTTSYYNSGVVMAVAKNSKITSLSQLRGKTVDLKSGTSGAEYATSIQKKYGFKVKYFKSDNTLFSDVVNGNGAATFNDEPVLRYGIRNGMKLKIVTKAANSTPVAMGVKKGENQELLTKLNDGIAWLKKTGRMQKIINKYTKGSATKTDSASQRTIWALIKNNAGALADGLWMTIELTVVGSICAMVFGLLLGIMGITDGKLWSSISSIIIYIFRGIPMIVLAFFIYIGLPAVIGQKIPLFVAGVLTLMLDEGAYVGAIVKGGFQAVDRGQWEAARSLGLPYYKALVKVVAPQGIKIMVPSLVNQLIITLKDTSILSAIGVMELTQTGTVIISRNLEGFKMWLIIATMYVIIITVLTWLSNYVQRKMR
;
A
#
# COMPACT_ATOMS: atom_id res chain seq x y z
N MET A 1 15.18 9.58 45.26
CA MET A 1 14.13 9.96 44.27
C MET A 1 14.50 9.61 42.83
N LYS A 2 15.72 9.91 42.34
CA LYS A 2 16.20 9.54 40.98
C LYS A 2 16.02 8.05 40.62
N LYS A 3 16.28 7.12 41.55
CA LYS A 3 16.12 5.66 41.32
C LYS A 3 14.67 5.18 41.15
N ARG A 4 13.68 5.86 41.74
CA ARG A 4 12.25 5.45 41.68
C ARG A 4 11.61 5.92 40.39
N LEU A 5 11.93 7.14 39.95
CA LEU A 5 11.55 7.66 38.64
C LEU A 5 12.24 6.89 37.50
N PHE A 6 13.52 6.52 37.70
CA PHE A 6 14.28 5.64 36.80
C PHE A 6 13.61 4.26 36.65
N LYS A 7 13.23 3.60 37.75
CA LYS A 7 12.50 2.33 37.69
C LYS A 7 11.13 2.46 37.02
N LEU A 8 10.41 3.55 37.24
CA LEU A 8 9.12 3.81 36.61
C LEU A 8 9.24 4.10 35.11
N MET A 9 10.29 4.83 34.68
CA MET A 9 10.57 5.12 33.26
C MET A 9 11.09 3.89 32.50
N CYS A 10 11.97 3.10 33.11
CA CYS A 10 12.40 1.82 32.54
C CYS A 10 11.25 0.81 32.50
N ALA A 11 10.41 0.77 33.54
CA ALA A 11 9.21 -0.06 33.54
C ALA A 11 8.19 0.40 32.48
N SER A 12 8.03 1.71 32.25
CA SER A 12 7.10 2.21 31.23
C SER A 12 7.61 1.99 29.80
N LEU A 13 8.91 2.17 29.54
CA LEU A 13 9.56 1.79 28.27
C LEU A 13 9.50 0.27 28.03
N LEU A 14 9.68 -0.55 29.07
CA LEU A 14 9.53 -2.01 29.00
C LEU A 14 8.07 -2.44 28.83
N THR A 15 7.09 -1.71 29.37
CA THR A 15 5.66 -1.99 29.10
C THR A 15 5.21 -1.48 27.74
N VAL A 16 5.83 -0.45 27.16
CA VAL A 16 5.54 -0.06 25.77
C VAL A 16 6.18 -1.03 24.80
N ALA A 17 7.43 -1.44 25.04
CA ALA A 17 8.03 -2.58 24.33
C ALA A 17 7.22 -3.87 24.57
N GLY A 18 6.68 -4.06 25.78
CA GLY A 18 5.84 -5.19 26.18
C GLY A 18 4.41 -5.15 25.65
N LEU A 19 3.84 -3.98 25.35
CA LEU A 19 2.55 -3.83 24.63
C LEU A 19 2.75 -4.02 23.13
N VAL A 20 3.89 -3.55 22.60
CA VAL A 20 4.33 -3.81 21.22
C VAL A 20 4.64 -5.30 21.02
N LEU A 21 5.20 -5.98 22.01
CA LEU A 21 5.37 -7.45 22.05
C LEU A 21 4.07 -8.17 22.46
N GLY A 22 3.18 -7.53 23.21
CA GLY A 22 1.89 -8.08 23.65
C GLY A 22 0.89 -8.17 22.49
N LEU A 23 0.94 -7.22 21.56
CA LEU A 23 0.27 -7.30 20.24
C LEU A 23 0.88 -8.38 19.33
N VAL A 24 2.02 -8.96 19.71
CA VAL A 24 2.67 -10.11 19.05
C VAL A 24 2.30 -11.44 19.75
N SER A 25 1.33 -11.43 20.68
CA SER A 25 0.95 -12.65 21.40
C SER A 25 0.18 -13.65 20.51
N PHE A 26 0.94 -14.67 20.08
CA PHE A 26 0.59 -16.09 20.06
C PHE A 26 -0.77 -16.48 19.47
N ASN A 27 -0.78 -16.70 18.16
CA ASN A 27 -1.54 -17.83 17.63
C ASN A 27 -0.62 -19.05 17.70
N SER A 28 -0.63 -19.74 18.84
CA SER A 28 -0.02 -21.06 18.95
C SER A 28 -0.83 -21.98 18.03
N ALA A 29 -0.29 -22.27 16.84
CA ALA A 29 -0.83 -23.32 16.00
C ALA A 29 -0.76 -24.63 16.79
N THR A 30 -1.93 -25.18 17.12
CA THR A 30 -2.09 -26.57 17.53
C THR A 30 -1.40 -27.48 16.51
N PRO A 31 -0.69 -28.55 16.91
CA PRO A 31 -0.10 -29.48 15.96
C PRO A 31 -1.25 -30.20 15.26
N ALA A 32 -1.56 -29.77 14.04
CA ALA A 32 -2.48 -30.45 13.16
C ALA A 32 -1.72 -31.54 12.40
N HIS A 33 -2.38 -32.70 12.29
CA HIS A 33 -2.02 -33.86 11.50
C HIS A 33 -1.39 -33.50 10.15
N ALA A 34 -0.51 -34.38 9.64
CA ALA A 34 0.13 -34.30 8.31
C ALA A 34 -0.79 -33.66 7.24
N ASP A 35 -0.67 -32.34 7.10
CA ASP A 35 -1.57 -31.48 6.33
C ASP A 35 -0.87 -31.19 5.00
N GLU A 36 -1.64 -31.16 3.91
CA GLU A 36 -1.15 -30.77 2.58
C GLU A 36 -0.28 -29.50 2.66
N GLU A 37 0.91 -29.53 2.04
CA GLU A 37 1.83 -28.37 2.06
C GLU A 37 1.11 -27.10 1.60
N THR A 38 1.13 -26.08 2.47
CA THR A 38 0.47 -24.79 2.21
C THR A 38 1.50 -23.75 1.82
N TYR A 39 1.58 -23.41 0.52
CA TYR A 39 2.52 -22.41 0.02
C TYR A 39 2.00 -20.98 0.22
N THR A 40 2.89 -20.03 0.50
CA THR A 40 2.56 -18.60 0.46
C THR A 40 2.93 -18.05 -0.91
N ILE A 41 1.96 -17.64 -1.71
CA ILE A 41 2.19 -17.15 -3.08
C ILE A 41 1.86 -15.65 -3.14
N GLY A 42 2.81 -14.85 -3.62
CA GLY A 42 2.63 -13.42 -3.80
C GLY A 42 1.95 -13.06 -5.11
N THR A 43 1.09 -12.04 -5.07
CA THR A 43 0.51 -11.43 -6.27
C THR A 43 0.33 -9.93 -6.10
N VAL A 44 0.04 -9.24 -7.20
CA VAL A 44 -0.21 -7.79 -7.21
C VAL A 44 -1.60 -7.45 -6.69
N ASP A 45 -1.82 -6.20 -6.28
CA ASP A 45 -3.12 -5.67 -5.83
C ASP A 45 -4.16 -5.55 -6.95
N SER A 46 -3.69 -5.23 -8.15
CA SER A 46 -4.51 -5.28 -9.36
C SER A 46 -3.66 -5.22 -10.62
N PHE A 47 -3.95 -6.11 -11.56
CA PHE A 47 -3.41 -6.03 -12.93
C PHE A 47 -4.40 -6.66 -13.90
N VAL A 48 -5.42 -5.88 -14.23
CA VAL A 48 -6.56 -6.36 -15.00
C VAL A 48 -6.17 -6.56 -16.48
N PRO A 49 -6.47 -7.72 -17.12
CA PRO A 49 -7.40 -8.77 -16.68
C PRO A 49 -6.77 -10.01 -16.03
N PHE A 50 -5.49 -9.98 -15.68
CA PHE A 50 -4.76 -11.11 -15.09
C PHE A 50 -5.07 -11.28 -13.61
N GLU A 51 -5.11 -10.18 -12.87
CA GLU A 51 -5.49 -10.10 -11.47
C GLU A 51 -6.64 -9.09 -11.33
N ILE A 52 -7.84 -9.61 -11.07
CA ILE A 52 -9.05 -8.83 -10.86
C ILE A 52 -9.50 -9.02 -9.41
N PRO A 53 -9.13 -8.10 -8.52
CA PRO A 53 -9.57 -8.17 -7.13
C PRO A 53 -11.09 -8.08 -7.04
N ASN A 54 -11.68 -8.69 -6.03
CA ASN A 54 -13.05 -8.42 -5.65
C ASN A 54 -13.16 -7.05 -4.95
N ASN A 55 -14.33 -6.74 -4.42
CA ASN A 55 -14.57 -5.48 -3.73
C ASN A 55 -13.75 -5.36 -2.43
N LYS A 56 -13.32 -6.47 -1.82
CA LYS A 56 -12.47 -6.49 -0.62
C LYS A 56 -10.96 -6.54 -0.92
N GLY A 57 -10.54 -6.36 -2.18
CA GLY A 57 -9.12 -6.49 -2.54
C GLY A 57 -8.58 -7.92 -2.48
N THR A 58 -9.46 -8.94 -2.43
CA THR A 58 -9.06 -10.35 -2.42
C THR A 58 -9.48 -11.05 -3.71
N TYR A 59 -8.97 -12.27 -3.94
CA TYR A 59 -9.13 -12.98 -5.20
C TYR A 59 -10.11 -14.17 -5.12
N ASN A 60 -10.96 -14.20 -4.10
CA ASN A 60 -11.94 -15.28 -3.87
C ASN A 60 -13.25 -15.06 -4.63
N GLY A 61 -13.29 -14.10 -5.57
CA GLY A 61 -14.48 -13.74 -6.34
C GLY A 61 -14.75 -14.69 -7.52
N LYS A 62 -15.91 -14.50 -8.19
CA LYS A 62 -16.32 -15.31 -9.37
C LYS A 62 -15.46 -15.10 -10.62
N ASN A 63 -14.80 -13.95 -10.73
CA ASN A 63 -13.96 -13.57 -11.87
C ASN A 63 -12.65 -12.96 -11.37
N PRO A 64 -11.76 -13.75 -10.77
CA PRO A 64 -10.57 -13.22 -10.10
C PRO A 64 -9.43 -12.88 -11.06
N GLY A 65 -9.61 -13.11 -12.36
CA GLY A 65 -8.62 -12.86 -13.40
C GLY A 65 -7.98 -14.13 -13.96
N ILE A 66 -7.17 -13.95 -15.01
CA ILE A 66 -6.56 -15.04 -15.77
C ILE A 66 -5.60 -15.87 -14.89
N GLU A 67 -4.63 -15.23 -14.23
CA GLU A 67 -3.58 -15.95 -13.47
C GLU A 67 -4.13 -16.57 -12.20
N ILE A 68 -5.07 -15.91 -11.52
CA ILE A 68 -5.73 -16.49 -10.34
C ILE A 68 -6.52 -17.75 -10.72
N GLU A 69 -7.32 -17.71 -11.79
CA GLU A 69 -8.07 -18.90 -12.19
C GLU A 69 -7.15 -20.04 -12.63
N MET A 70 -6.02 -19.73 -13.28
CA MET A 70 -5.00 -20.73 -13.59
C MET A 70 -4.44 -21.33 -12.30
N LEU A 71 -4.01 -20.52 -11.34
CA LEU A 71 -3.46 -21.00 -10.07
C LEU A 71 -4.48 -21.85 -9.30
N GLN A 72 -5.74 -21.42 -9.21
CA GLN A 72 -6.82 -22.18 -8.55
C GLN A 72 -7.00 -23.57 -9.17
N GLN A 73 -6.92 -23.67 -10.50
CA GLN A 73 -7.05 -24.96 -11.18
C GLN A 73 -5.80 -25.82 -11.06
N ILE A 74 -4.60 -25.21 -11.12
CA ILE A 74 -3.32 -25.89 -10.93
C ILE A 74 -3.24 -26.46 -9.51
N ALA A 75 -3.49 -25.65 -8.48
CA ALA A 75 -3.49 -26.08 -7.08
C ALA A 75 -4.42 -27.27 -6.83
N LYS A 76 -5.61 -27.25 -7.45
CA LYS A 76 -6.57 -28.35 -7.35
C LYS A 76 -6.13 -29.61 -8.12
N HIS A 77 -5.39 -29.46 -9.22
CA HIS A 77 -4.87 -30.58 -10.00
C HIS A 77 -3.65 -31.24 -9.35
N GLU A 78 -2.76 -30.42 -8.78
CA GLU A 78 -1.46 -30.80 -8.21
C GLU A 78 -1.53 -31.06 -6.70
N HIS A 79 -2.74 -30.98 -6.12
CA HIS A 79 -3.04 -31.26 -4.72
C HIS A 79 -2.18 -30.46 -3.72
N PHE A 80 -2.09 -29.13 -3.92
CA PHE A 80 -1.45 -28.24 -2.95
C PHE A 80 -2.39 -27.14 -2.46
N LYS A 81 -2.18 -26.71 -1.22
CA LYS A 81 -2.87 -25.57 -0.62
C LYS A 81 -2.01 -24.31 -0.80
N TYR A 82 -2.63 -23.14 -0.84
CA TYR A 82 -1.89 -21.89 -0.87
C TYR A 82 -2.61 -20.75 -0.16
N ASN A 83 -1.82 -19.81 0.35
CA ASN A 83 -2.25 -18.53 0.87
C ASN A 83 -1.74 -17.42 -0.05
N LEU A 84 -2.66 -16.62 -0.61
CA LEU A 84 -2.27 -15.45 -1.41
C LEU A 84 -1.86 -14.28 -0.53
N ARG A 85 -0.74 -13.65 -0.87
CA ARG A 85 -0.31 -12.37 -0.31
C ARG A 85 -0.33 -11.30 -1.38
N VAL A 86 -1.20 -10.31 -1.17
CA VAL A 86 -1.40 -9.19 -2.09
C VAL A 86 -0.49 -8.04 -1.68
N MET A 87 0.27 -7.49 -2.63
CA MET A 87 1.17 -6.36 -2.40
C MET A 87 1.47 -5.62 -3.71
N THR A 88 2.29 -4.57 -3.70
CA THR A 88 2.75 -3.93 -4.95
C THR A 88 3.72 -4.86 -5.70
N PHE A 89 3.86 -4.68 -7.02
CA PHE A 89 4.77 -5.51 -7.82
C PHE A 89 6.22 -5.48 -7.31
N ASP A 90 6.73 -4.29 -6.95
CA ASP A 90 8.08 -4.14 -6.40
C ASP A 90 8.22 -4.83 -5.04
N ALA A 91 7.23 -4.68 -4.16
CA ALA A 91 7.21 -5.38 -2.87
C ALA A 91 7.13 -6.90 -3.04
N MET A 92 6.42 -7.39 -4.05
CA MET A 92 6.33 -8.82 -4.37
C MET A 92 7.68 -9.38 -4.79
N LEU A 93 8.42 -8.68 -5.67
CA LEU A 93 9.76 -9.11 -6.06
C LEU A 93 10.73 -9.10 -4.87
N GLN A 94 10.67 -8.08 -4.01
CA GLN A 94 11.48 -8.01 -2.79
C GLN A 94 11.12 -9.12 -1.80
N ALA A 95 9.82 -9.40 -1.61
CA ALA A 95 9.34 -10.47 -0.76
C ALA A 95 9.79 -11.85 -1.26
N LEU A 96 9.82 -12.07 -2.59
CA LEU A 96 10.35 -13.30 -3.19
C LEU A 96 11.85 -13.44 -2.92
N ASP A 97 12.62 -12.37 -3.14
CA ASP A 97 14.06 -12.35 -2.90
C ASP A 97 14.41 -12.61 -1.42
N ALA A 98 13.62 -12.04 -0.50
CA ALA A 98 13.72 -12.22 0.94
C ALA A 98 13.10 -13.53 1.46
N ASN A 99 12.66 -14.44 0.57
CA ASN A 99 12.03 -15.73 0.88
C ASN A 99 10.77 -15.62 1.77
N GLN A 100 10.08 -14.47 1.73
CA GLN A 100 8.84 -14.21 2.45
C GLN A 100 7.62 -14.85 1.76
N ILE A 101 7.74 -15.15 0.47
CA ILE A 101 6.79 -15.88 -0.38
C ILE A 101 7.56 -16.95 -1.18
N GLN A 102 6.91 -18.07 -1.50
CA GLN A 102 7.53 -19.20 -2.20
C GLN A 102 7.45 -19.07 -3.73
N ALA A 103 6.39 -18.41 -4.23
CA ALA A 103 6.23 -18.09 -5.64
C ALA A 103 5.58 -16.70 -5.80
N ALA A 104 5.73 -16.11 -6.98
CA ALA A 104 5.18 -14.82 -7.35
C ALA A 104 4.60 -14.85 -8.77
N PHE A 105 3.48 -14.16 -8.97
CA PHE A 105 2.85 -13.95 -10.28
C PHE A 105 2.09 -12.62 -10.29
N GLY A 106 1.71 -12.09 -11.45
CA GLY A 106 1.19 -10.72 -11.55
C GLY A 106 1.55 -10.05 -12.86
N GLY A 107 1.34 -10.74 -13.98
CA GLY A 107 1.76 -10.28 -15.30
C GLY A 107 3.27 -10.24 -15.49
N MET A 108 4.02 -11.06 -14.74
CA MET A 108 5.47 -10.95 -14.69
C MET A 108 6.12 -11.39 -16.01
N SER A 109 6.59 -10.40 -16.78
CA SER A 109 7.40 -10.62 -17.97
C SER A 109 8.73 -11.30 -17.64
N VAL A 110 9.11 -12.29 -18.45
CA VAL A 110 10.40 -12.99 -18.36
C VAL A 110 11.48 -12.14 -19.01
N THR A 111 12.43 -11.65 -18.22
CA THR A 111 13.59 -10.86 -18.67
C THR A 111 14.89 -11.51 -18.20
N ASP A 112 16.00 -11.22 -18.87
CA ASP A 112 17.30 -11.80 -18.50
C ASP A 112 17.80 -11.29 -17.14
N GLU A 113 17.49 -10.03 -16.81
CA GLU A 113 17.74 -9.48 -15.47
C GLU A 113 17.00 -10.27 -14.38
N ARG A 114 15.73 -10.60 -14.59
CA ARG A 114 14.95 -11.39 -13.62
C ARG A 114 15.43 -12.83 -13.54
N LYS A 115 15.80 -13.47 -14.65
CA LYS A 115 16.36 -14.83 -14.68
C LYS A 115 17.66 -14.98 -13.86
N ALA A 116 18.37 -13.87 -13.62
CA ALA A 116 19.52 -13.89 -12.75
C ALA A 116 19.15 -14.24 -11.30
N LYS A 117 17.91 -13.93 -10.85
CA LYS A 117 17.44 -14.10 -9.47
C LYS A 117 16.19 -14.99 -9.31
N ILE A 118 15.48 -15.29 -10.39
CA ILE A 118 14.19 -15.98 -10.40
C ILE A 118 14.25 -17.16 -11.37
N ASP A 119 13.81 -18.34 -10.91
CA ASP A 119 13.50 -19.47 -11.78
C ASP A 119 12.03 -19.37 -12.20
N PHE A 120 11.80 -19.32 -13.50
CA PHE A 120 10.46 -19.12 -14.06
C PHE A 120 9.80 -20.44 -14.45
N THR A 121 8.48 -20.50 -14.33
CA THR A 121 7.68 -21.54 -14.97
C THR A 121 7.78 -21.43 -16.50
N THR A 122 7.32 -22.46 -17.20
CA THR A 122 6.97 -22.34 -18.61
C THR A 122 5.94 -21.21 -18.78
N SER A 123 6.09 -20.44 -19.85
CA SER A 123 5.18 -19.32 -20.15
C SER A 123 3.77 -19.82 -20.41
N TYR A 124 2.78 -19.20 -19.76
CA TYR A 124 1.35 -19.43 -20.01
C TYR A 124 0.71 -18.34 -20.86
N TYR A 125 1.41 -17.23 -21.10
CA TYR A 125 0.92 -16.15 -21.92
C TYR A 125 2.07 -15.44 -22.63
N ASN A 126 1.87 -15.13 -23.91
CA ASN A 126 2.81 -14.32 -24.67
C ASN A 126 2.16 -12.96 -24.87
N SER A 127 2.64 -11.97 -24.12
CA SER A 127 2.06 -10.64 -24.17
C SER A 127 2.69 -9.82 -25.28
N GLY A 128 1.87 -9.46 -26.26
CA GLY A 128 2.23 -8.51 -27.30
C GLY A 128 2.00 -7.08 -26.83
N VAL A 129 3.02 -6.23 -26.97
CA VAL A 129 2.89 -4.79 -26.73
C VAL A 129 2.23 -4.15 -27.94
N VAL A 130 1.18 -3.37 -27.72
CA VAL A 130 0.50 -2.59 -28.76
C VAL A 130 0.45 -1.11 -28.39
N MET A 131 0.42 -0.27 -29.42
CA MET A 131 0.20 1.17 -29.26
C MET A 131 -1.29 1.48 -29.27
N ALA A 132 -1.74 2.25 -28.29
CA ALA A 132 -3.05 2.87 -28.29
C ALA A 132 -2.97 4.39 -28.25
N VAL A 133 -3.99 5.01 -28.85
CA VAL A 133 -4.16 6.47 -28.92
C VAL A 133 -5.60 6.80 -28.54
N ALA A 134 -5.89 8.08 -28.26
CA ALA A 134 -7.28 8.52 -28.09
C ALA A 134 -8.15 8.10 -29.29
N LYS A 135 -9.41 7.72 -29.05
CA LYS A 135 -10.35 7.22 -30.08
C LYS A 135 -10.44 8.18 -31.27
N ASN A 136 -10.44 9.48 -30.97
CA ASN A 136 -10.54 10.57 -31.95
C ASN A 136 -9.17 11.03 -32.51
N SER A 137 -8.07 10.43 -32.07
CA SER A 137 -6.72 10.77 -32.56
C SER A 137 -6.57 10.43 -34.04
N LYS A 138 -5.82 11.28 -34.76
CA LYS A 138 -5.43 11.05 -36.17
C LYS A 138 -4.17 10.18 -36.29
N ILE A 139 -3.54 9.82 -35.17
CA ILE A 139 -2.34 8.99 -35.16
C ILE A 139 -2.70 7.54 -35.52
N THR A 140 -2.02 7.00 -36.51
CA THR A 140 -2.19 5.63 -37.02
C THR A 140 -0.87 4.87 -37.15
N SER A 141 0.28 5.53 -37.01
CA SER A 141 1.59 4.90 -37.16
C SER A 141 2.65 5.46 -36.21
N LEU A 142 3.72 4.69 -35.99
CA LEU A 142 4.81 5.04 -35.08
C LEU A 142 5.59 6.30 -35.52
N SER A 143 5.68 6.57 -36.83
CA SER A 143 6.39 7.75 -37.36
C SER A 143 5.76 9.07 -36.93
N GLN A 144 4.46 9.07 -36.65
CA GLN A 144 3.70 10.25 -36.20
C GLN A 144 3.93 10.59 -34.73
N LEU A 145 4.68 9.78 -33.98
CA LEU A 145 5.05 10.07 -32.60
C LEU A 145 6.19 11.09 -32.48
N ARG A 146 6.87 11.45 -33.57
CA ARG A 146 8.03 12.35 -33.53
C ARG A 146 7.69 13.68 -32.86
N GLY A 147 8.48 14.03 -31.83
CA GLY A 147 8.30 15.23 -31.02
C GLY A 147 7.10 15.20 -30.07
N LYS A 148 6.28 14.14 -30.08
CA LYS A 148 5.14 13.97 -29.17
C LYS A 148 5.56 13.34 -27.84
N THR A 149 4.69 13.48 -26.85
CA THR A 149 4.83 12.78 -25.56
C THR A 149 4.06 11.46 -25.61
N VAL A 150 4.71 10.38 -25.19
CA VAL A 150 4.14 9.04 -25.05
C VAL A 150 4.08 8.69 -23.58
N ASP A 151 2.91 8.25 -23.13
CA ASP A 151 2.66 7.92 -21.74
C ASP A 151 2.92 6.44 -21.50
N LEU A 152 3.76 6.12 -20.53
CA LEU A 152 4.20 4.76 -20.22
C LEU A 152 4.00 4.44 -18.74
N LYS A 153 3.64 3.20 -18.42
CA LYS A 153 3.62 2.71 -17.04
C LYS A 153 5.00 2.17 -16.68
N SER A 154 5.65 2.75 -15.68
CA SER A 154 6.99 2.31 -15.26
C SER A 154 7.00 0.82 -14.89
N GLY A 155 8.07 0.11 -15.24
CA GLY A 155 8.26 -1.31 -14.89
C GLY A 155 7.45 -2.31 -15.73
N THR A 156 6.97 -1.91 -16.91
CA THR A 156 6.17 -2.77 -17.81
C THR A 156 6.88 -3.10 -19.11
N SER A 157 6.50 -4.22 -19.73
CA SER A 157 6.86 -4.61 -21.11
C SER A 157 6.60 -3.47 -22.12
N GLY A 158 5.48 -2.77 -21.94
CA GLY A 158 5.09 -1.61 -22.75
C GLY A 158 6.10 -0.47 -22.67
N ALA A 159 6.57 -0.17 -21.45
CA ALA A 159 7.60 0.84 -21.24
C ALA A 159 8.96 0.45 -21.82
N GLU A 160 9.38 -0.80 -21.63
CA GLU A 160 10.63 -1.33 -22.19
C GLU A 160 10.63 -1.27 -23.72
N TYR A 161 9.56 -1.77 -24.35
CA TYR A 161 9.41 -1.73 -25.80
C TYR A 161 9.42 -0.30 -26.34
N ALA A 162 8.61 0.59 -25.77
CA ALA A 162 8.58 1.99 -26.20
C ALA A 162 9.97 2.65 -26.08
N THR A 163 10.69 2.40 -24.99
CA THR A 163 12.05 2.92 -24.78
C THR A 163 13.02 2.40 -25.85
N SER A 164 12.95 1.11 -26.20
CA SER A 164 13.79 0.50 -27.25
C SER A 164 13.63 1.16 -28.63
N ILE A 165 12.42 1.66 -28.94
CA ILE A 165 12.12 2.32 -30.21
C ILE A 165 12.15 3.85 -30.13
N GLN A 166 12.36 4.41 -28.94
CA GLN A 166 12.24 5.84 -28.66
C GLN A 166 13.17 6.67 -29.54
N LYS A 167 14.46 6.32 -29.61
CA LYS A 167 15.44 7.04 -30.43
C LYS A 167 15.08 7.00 -31.92
N LYS A 168 14.56 5.87 -32.41
CA LYS A 168 14.17 5.67 -33.81
C LYS A 168 13.00 6.58 -34.22
N TYR A 169 12.01 6.74 -33.35
CA TYR A 169 10.79 7.52 -33.64
C TYR A 169 10.77 8.92 -33.02
N GLY A 170 11.75 9.27 -32.18
CA GLY A 170 12.00 10.63 -31.71
C GLY A 170 10.91 11.22 -30.81
N PHE A 171 10.29 10.41 -29.94
CA PHE A 171 9.27 10.86 -29.00
C PHE A 171 9.82 11.07 -27.58
N LYS A 172 9.11 11.87 -26.79
CA LYS A 172 9.35 12.08 -25.35
C LYS A 172 8.53 11.07 -24.55
N VAL A 173 9.00 10.70 -23.36
CA VAL A 173 8.32 9.75 -22.49
C VAL A 173 7.86 10.45 -21.21
N LYS A 174 6.64 10.14 -20.77
CA LYS A 174 6.09 10.51 -19.46
C LYS A 174 5.66 9.24 -18.73
N TYR A 175 6.10 9.09 -17.48
CA TYR A 175 5.83 7.88 -16.70
C TYR A 175 4.65 8.03 -15.75
N PHE A 176 3.88 6.96 -15.60
CA PHE A 176 2.77 6.82 -14.68
C PHE A 176 2.89 5.55 -13.83
N LYS A 177 2.20 5.55 -12.69
CA LYS A 177 2.11 4.40 -11.79
C LYS A 177 0.87 3.53 -12.04
N SER A 178 -0.23 4.08 -12.55
CA SER A 178 -1.48 3.35 -12.80
C SER A 178 -1.93 3.44 -14.26
N ASP A 179 -2.53 2.36 -14.76
CA ASP A 179 -3.10 2.29 -16.11
C ASP A 179 -4.27 3.27 -16.28
N ASN A 180 -5.11 3.43 -15.25
CA ASN A 180 -6.24 4.37 -15.31
C ASN A 180 -5.77 5.83 -15.53
N THR A 181 -4.77 6.29 -14.77
CA THR A 181 -4.24 7.65 -14.94
C THR A 181 -3.56 7.84 -16.29
N LEU A 182 -2.81 6.83 -16.73
CA LEU A 182 -2.12 6.84 -18.02
C LEU A 182 -3.12 6.88 -19.18
N PHE A 183 -4.13 6.01 -19.17
CA PHE A 183 -5.16 5.98 -20.20
C PHE A 183 -5.97 7.27 -20.22
N SER A 184 -6.27 7.85 -19.05
CA SER A 184 -6.97 9.14 -18.96
C SER A 184 -6.14 10.29 -19.54
N ASP A 185 -4.83 10.33 -19.29
CA ASP A 185 -3.94 11.38 -19.82
C ASP A 185 -3.88 11.35 -21.36
N VAL A 186 -3.83 10.14 -21.95
CA VAL A 186 -3.93 9.94 -23.41
C VAL A 186 -5.31 10.33 -23.93
N VAL A 187 -6.39 9.91 -23.27
CA VAL A 187 -7.78 10.26 -23.67
C VAL A 187 -7.99 11.76 -23.67
N ASN A 188 -7.40 12.48 -22.71
CA ASN A 188 -7.49 13.93 -22.58
C ASN A 188 -6.56 14.69 -23.55
N GLY A 189 -5.66 13.98 -24.26
CA GLY A 189 -4.76 14.56 -25.25
C GLY A 189 -3.48 15.18 -24.67
N ASN A 190 -3.21 14.99 -23.38
CA ASN A 190 -1.95 15.39 -22.76
C ASN A 190 -0.79 14.51 -23.27
N GLY A 191 -1.04 13.21 -23.37
CA GLY A 191 -0.20 12.25 -24.08
C GLY A 191 -0.76 11.91 -25.45
N ALA A 192 0.12 11.74 -26.44
CA ALA A 192 -0.29 11.43 -27.81
C ALA A 192 -0.63 9.95 -28.00
N ALA A 193 0.04 9.07 -27.25
CA ALA A 193 -0.11 7.62 -27.33
C ALA A 193 0.37 6.95 -26.04
N THR A 194 0.03 5.68 -25.88
CA THR A 194 0.62 4.78 -24.88
C THR A 194 0.96 3.43 -25.50
N PHE A 195 1.91 2.72 -24.89
CA PHE A 195 2.24 1.33 -25.20
C PHE A 195 1.92 0.48 -23.97
N ASN A 196 1.16 -0.58 -24.18
CA ASN A 196 0.78 -1.50 -23.12
C ASN A 196 0.53 -2.90 -23.69
N ASP A 197 0.38 -3.87 -22.81
CA ASP A 197 -0.04 -5.22 -23.17
C ASP A 197 -1.41 -5.19 -23.85
N GLU A 198 -1.54 -5.91 -24.96
CA GLU A 198 -2.78 -5.94 -25.74
C GLU A 198 -4.03 -6.31 -24.92
N PRO A 199 -4.00 -7.31 -24.00
CA PRO A 199 -5.14 -7.62 -23.15
C PRO A 199 -5.59 -6.46 -22.27
N VAL A 200 -4.65 -5.70 -21.71
CA VAL A 200 -4.91 -4.57 -20.81
C VAL A 200 -5.62 -3.47 -21.58
N LEU A 201 -5.11 -3.11 -22.76
CA LEU A 201 -5.74 -2.09 -23.62
C LEU A 201 -7.11 -2.53 -24.13
N ARG A 202 -7.25 -3.80 -24.54
CA ARG A 202 -8.55 -4.33 -24.97
C ARG A 202 -9.56 -4.33 -23.83
N TYR A 203 -9.14 -4.70 -22.62
CA TYR A 203 -10.00 -4.62 -21.45
C TYR A 203 -10.42 -3.19 -21.18
N GLY A 204 -9.49 -2.23 -21.20
CA GLY A 204 -9.80 -0.82 -20.95
C GLY A 204 -10.78 -0.23 -21.98
N ILE A 205 -10.58 -0.51 -23.26
CA ILE A 205 -11.48 -0.08 -24.34
C ILE A 205 -12.88 -0.68 -24.15
N ARG A 206 -12.98 -1.96 -23.79
CA ARG A 206 -14.28 -2.62 -23.49
C ARG A 206 -14.97 -2.00 -22.28
N ASN A 207 -14.20 -1.56 -21.30
CA ASN A 207 -14.71 -0.87 -20.12
C ASN A 207 -14.83 0.65 -20.33
N GLY A 208 -14.94 1.10 -21.57
CA GLY A 208 -15.36 2.46 -21.90
C GLY A 208 -14.25 3.50 -22.00
N MET A 209 -12.97 3.09 -21.86
CA MET A 209 -11.87 3.99 -22.18
C MET A 209 -11.94 4.36 -23.67
N LYS A 210 -11.93 5.66 -23.95
CA LYS A 210 -12.01 6.21 -25.31
C LYS A 210 -10.65 6.12 -26.01
N LEU A 211 -10.10 4.91 -26.08
CA LEU A 211 -8.85 4.59 -26.77
C LEU A 211 -9.13 3.72 -28.00
N LYS A 212 -8.16 3.65 -28.91
CA LYS A 212 -8.10 2.68 -30.00
C LYS A 212 -6.68 2.15 -30.17
N ILE A 213 -6.54 0.86 -30.42
CA ILE A 213 -5.27 0.22 -30.74
C ILE A 213 -4.97 0.46 -32.22
N VAL A 214 -3.74 0.88 -32.54
CA VAL A 214 -3.34 1.29 -33.90
C VAL A 214 -2.12 0.56 -34.45
N THR A 215 -1.53 -0.36 -33.69
CA THR A 215 -0.44 -1.23 -34.18
C THR A 215 -0.82 -2.70 -34.02
N LYS A 216 -0.11 -3.56 -34.76
CA LYS A 216 -0.04 -4.99 -34.43
C LYS A 216 0.78 -5.17 -33.16
N ALA A 217 0.58 -6.31 -32.48
CA ALA A 217 1.40 -6.74 -31.37
C ALA A 217 2.88 -6.79 -31.80
N ALA A 218 3.73 -6.08 -31.06
CA ALA A 218 5.16 -6.13 -31.16
C ALA A 218 5.75 -6.73 -29.88
N ASN A 219 6.97 -7.24 -29.96
CA ASN A 219 7.77 -7.70 -28.82
C ASN A 219 6.97 -8.64 -27.89
N SER A 220 6.75 -9.87 -28.36
CA SER A 220 6.06 -10.90 -27.60
C SER A 220 6.92 -11.34 -26.43
N THR A 221 6.72 -10.73 -25.26
CA THR A 221 7.44 -11.12 -24.05
C THR A 221 6.68 -12.25 -23.34
N PRO A 222 7.33 -13.38 -23.05
CA PRO A 222 6.71 -14.45 -22.27
C PRO A 222 6.35 -13.96 -20.86
N VAL A 223 5.18 -14.36 -20.37
CA VAL A 223 4.70 -14.10 -19.01
C VAL A 223 4.65 -15.43 -18.26
N ALA A 224 5.24 -15.45 -17.07
CA ALA A 224 5.42 -16.66 -16.28
C ALA A 224 5.35 -16.37 -14.77
N MET A 225 5.05 -17.40 -13.97
CA MET A 225 5.19 -17.35 -12.52
C MET A 225 6.67 -17.59 -12.20
N GLY A 226 7.12 -17.10 -11.06
CA GLY A 226 8.51 -17.23 -10.64
C GLY A 226 8.65 -17.73 -9.22
N VAL A 227 9.65 -18.56 -8.98
CA VAL A 227 10.18 -18.89 -7.65
C VAL A 227 11.56 -18.26 -7.50
N LYS A 228 12.03 -18.06 -6.27
CA LYS A 228 13.41 -17.61 -6.04
C LYS A 228 14.39 -18.63 -6.63
N LYS A 229 15.43 -18.16 -7.31
CA LYS A 229 16.39 -19.02 -7.99
C LYS A 229 17.04 -20.03 -7.05
N GLY A 230 16.98 -21.30 -7.42
CA GLY A 230 17.50 -22.43 -6.63
C GLY A 230 16.62 -22.86 -5.46
N GLU A 231 15.51 -22.16 -5.19
CA GLU A 231 14.61 -22.42 -4.06
C GLU A 231 13.22 -22.87 -4.56
N ASN A 232 12.44 -23.54 -3.71
CA ASN A 232 11.05 -23.95 -3.99
C ASN A 232 10.87 -24.74 -5.30
N GLN A 233 11.84 -25.59 -5.67
CA GLN A 233 11.86 -26.32 -6.94
C GLN A 233 10.72 -27.34 -7.08
N GLU A 234 10.23 -27.89 -5.96
CA GLU A 234 9.04 -28.74 -5.97
C GLU A 234 7.80 -27.96 -6.42
N LEU A 235 7.56 -26.78 -5.83
CA LEU A 235 6.47 -25.91 -6.23
C LEU A 235 6.60 -25.49 -7.70
N LEU A 236 7.82 -25.18 -8.16
CA LEU A 236 8.08 -24.86 -9.57
C LEU A 236 7.70 -26.02 -10.49
N THR A 237 8.01 -27.25 -10.11
CA THR A 237 7.65 -28.47 -10.85
C THR A 237 6.13 -28.63 -10.93
N LYS A 238 5.44 -28.58 -9.79
CA LYS A 238 3.96 -28.63 -9.71
C LYS A 238 3.31 -27.55 -10.58
N LEU A 239 3.81 -26.32 -10.52
CA LEU A 239 3.30 -25.22 -11.36
C LEU A 239 3.48 -25.50 -12.85
N ASN A 240 4.63 -26.04 -13.26
CA ASN A 240 4.89 -26.41 -14.66
C ASN A 240 3.98 -27.54 -15.15
N ASP A 241 3.80 -28.58 -14.35
CA ASP A 241 2.93 -29.72 -14.66
C ASP A 241 1.48 -29.27 -14.81
N GLY A 242 0.99 -28.46 -13.88
CA GLY A 242 -0.33 -27.85 -13.97
C GLY A 242 -0.51 -26.94 -15.20
N ILE A 243 0.50 -26.14 -15.56
CA ILE A 243 0.49 -25.34 -16.80
C ILE A 243 0.42 -26.23 -18.04
N ALA A 244 1.20 -27.31 -18.09
CA ALA A 244 1.18 -28.27 -19.19
C ALA A 244 -0.19 -28.95 -19.32
N TRP A 245 -0.80 -29.34 -18.20
CA TRP A 245 -2.15 -29.89 -18.14
C TRP A 245 -3.22 -28.90 -18.63
N LEU A 246 -3.16 -27.64 -18.18
CA LEU A 246 -4.09 -26.58 -18.64
C LEU A 246 -4.00 -26.35 -20.16
N LYS A 247 -2.80 -26.43 -20.74
CA LYS A 247 -2.57 -26.35 -22.18
C LYS A 247 -3.16 -27.56 -22.90
N LYS A 248 -2.80 -28.77 -22.47
CA LYS A 248 -3.23 -30.04 -23.08
C LYS A 248 -4.75 -30.20 -23.11
N THR A 249 -5.44 -29.74 -22.06
CA THR A 249 -6.91 -29.82 -21.94
C THR A 249 -7.66 -28.67 -22.62
N GLY A 250 -6.95 -27.68 -23.19
CA GLY A 250 -7.55 -26.47 -23.76
C GLY A 250 -8.18 -25.52 -22.73
N ARG A 251 -8.07 -25.83 -21.42
CA ARG A 251 -8.59 -25.00 -20.33
C ARG A 251 -7.92 -23.64 -20.28
N MET A 252 -6.61 -23.59 -20.53
CA MET A 252 -5.84 -22.36 -20.60
C MET A 252 -6.48 -21.34 -21.56
N GLN A 253 -6.77 -21.77 -22.79
CA GLN A 253 -7.36 -20.89 -23.79
C GLN A 253 -8.79 -20.48 -23.43
N LYS A 254 -9.58 -21.35 -22.77
CA LYS A 254 -10.91 -21.00 -22.27
C LYS A 254 -10.85 -19.90 -21.21
N ILE A 255 -9.93 -19.99 -20.24
CA ILE A 255 -9.71 -18.95 -19.24
C ILE A 255 -9.31 -17.64 -19.93
N ILE A 256 -8.28 -17.66 -20.79
CA ILE A 256 -7.84 -16.45 -21.51
C ILE A 256 -9.00 -15.85 -22.30
N ASN A 257 -9.76 -16.65 -23.04
CA ASN A 257 -10.89 -16.16 -23.84
C ASN A 257 -12.01 -15.57 -22.97
N LYS A 258 -12.30 -16.12 -21.79
CA LYS A 258 -13.28 -15.59 -20.84
C LYS A 258 -13.02 -14.11 -20.53
N TYR A 259 -11.75 -13.72 -20.43
CA TYR A 259 -11.34 -12.35 -20.09
C TYR A 259 -10.97 -11.49 -21.31
N THR A 260 -10.58 -12.11 -22.43
CA THR A 260 -10.01 -11.40 -23.59
C THR A 260 -10.84 -11.48 -24.88
N LYS A 261 -11.86 -12.33 -24.98
CA LYS A 261 -12.76 -12.45 -26.17
C LYS A 261 -14.23 -12.30 -25.78
N GLY A 262 -15.04 -11.68 -26.65
CA GLY A 262 -16.47 -11.41 -26.46
C GLY A 262 -16.85 -9.93 -26.36
N SER A 263 -18.15 -9.65 -26.43
CA SER A 263 -18.73 -8.33 -26.08
C SER A 263 -18.56 -8.11 -24.57
N ALA A 264 -18.39 -6.86 -24.13
CA ALA A 264 -18.34 -6.51 -22.70
C ALA A 264 -19.43 -7.28 -21.93
N THR A 265 -19.13 -7.84 -20.76
CA THR A 265 -20.15 -8.37 -19.86
C THR A 265 -21.25 -7.31 -19.76
N LYS A 266 -22.48 -7.69 -20.14
CA LYS A 266 -23.68 -6.83 -20.25
C LYS A 266 -24.13 -6.19 -18.92
N THR A 267 -23.23 -6.02 -17.96
CA THR A 267 -23.52 -5.39 -16.67
C THR A 267 -23.38 -3.87 -16.73
N ASP A 268 -22.35 -3.30 -17.34
CA ASP A 268 -22.08 -1.87 -17.17
C ASP A 268 -22.75 -0.97 -18.21
N SER A 269 -24.06 -0.81 -18.09
CA SER A 269 -24.76 0.34 -18.70
C SER A 269 -24.20 1.66 -18.16
N ALA A 270 -24.27 2.74 -18.95
CA ALA A 270 -23.84 4.08 -18.52
C ALA A 270 -24.48 4.53 -17.18
N SER A 271 -25.68 4.00 -16.86
CA SER A 271 -26.37 4.23 -15.58
C SER A 271 -25.64 3.62 -14.37
N GLN A 272 -24.93 2.51 -14.53
CA GLN A 272 -24.15 1.84 -13.48
C GLN A 272 -22.82 2.53 -13.18
N ARG A 273 -22.43 3.51 -14.01
CA ARG A 273 -21.18 4.28 -13.87
C ARG A 273 -21.40 5.67 -13.30
N THR A 274 -22.60 5.98 -12.84
CA THR A 274 -22.89 7.22 -12.11
C THR A 274 -22.23 7.19 -10.72
N ILE A 275 -21.98 8.35 -10.12
CA ILE A 275 -21.40 8.45 -8.76
C ILE A 275 -22.23 7.62 -7.76
N TRP A 276 -23.56 7.78 -7.80
CA TRP A 276 -24.47 7.03 -6.93
C TRP A 276 -24.41 5.52 -7.14
N ALA A 277 -24.36 5.05 -8.39
CA ALA A 277 -24.22 3.63 -8.68
C ALA A 277 -22.86 3.09 -8.21
N LEU A 278 -21.77 3.86 -8.39
CA LEU A 278 -20.44 3.48 -7.90
C LEU A 278 -20.41 3.34 -6.38
N ILE A 279 -21.03 4.28 -5.65
CA ILE A 279 -21.18 4.18 -4.19
C ILE A 279 -21.99 2.92 -3.84
N LYS A 280 -23.18 2.75 -4.41
CA LYS A 280 -24.07 1.63 -4.08
C LYS A 280 -23.42 0.27 -4.37
N ASN A 281 -22.77 0.14 -5.53
CA ASN A 281 -22.16 -1.12 -5.96
C ASN A 281 -20.90 -1.48 -5.17
N ASN A 282 -20.24 -0.49 -4.54
CA ASN A 282 -19.01 -0.68 -3.77
C ASN A 282 -19.17 -0.32 -2.29
N ALA A 283 -20.40 -0.13 -1.78
CA ALA A 283 -20.66 0.40 -0.45
C ALA A 283 -19.98 -0.41 0.65
N GLY A 284 -20.07 -1.75 0.58
CA GLY A 284 -19.42 -2.64 1.54
C GLY A 284 -17.89 -2.49 1.54
N ALA A 285 -17.27 -2.39 0.36
CA ALA A 285 -15.83 -2.18 0.26
C ALA A 285 -15.41 -0.82 0.81
N LEU A 286 -16.13 0.24 0.42
CA LEU A 286 -15.86 1.59 0.91
C LEU A 286 -16.04 1.69 2.42
N ALA A 287 -17.03 0.98 2.99
CA ALA A 287 -17.22 0.89 4.43
C ALA A 287 -16.08 0.11 5.11
N ASP A 288 -15.67 -1.04 4.57
CA ASP A 288 -14.56 -1.84 5.09
C ASP A 288 -13.24 -1.03 5.07
N GLY A 289 -12.95 -0.33 3.96
CA GLY A 289 -11.78 0.52 3.82
C GLY A 289 -11.81 1.73 4.76
N LEU A 290 -12.97 2.38 4.90
CA LEU A 290 -13.17 3.46 5.86
C LEU A 290 -13.00 2.98 7.31
N TRP A 291 -13.51 1.80 7.64
CA TRP A 291 -13.33 1.19 8.96
C TRP A 291 -11.86 0.92 9.25
N MET A 292 -11.13 0.34 8.30
CA MET A 292 -9.68 0.13 8.42
C MET A 292 -8.93 1.46 8.63
N THR A 293 -9.30 2.53 7.90
CA THR A 293 -8.76 3.88 8.12
C THR A 293 -9.00 4.35 9.56
N ILE A 294 -10.21 4.20 10.08
CA ILE A 294 -10.56 4.58 11.46
C ILE A 294 -9.78 3.76 12.47
N GLU A 295 -9.72 2.44 12.28
CA GLU A 295 -9.04 1.51 13.17
C GLU A 295 -7.54 1.83 13.28
N LEU A 296 -6.86 2.02 12.14
CA LEU A 296 -5.47 2.45 12.08
C LEU A 296 -5.25 3.81 12.75
N THR A 297 -6.17 4.76 12.52
CA THR A 297 -6.10 6.08 13.16
C THR A 297 -6.19 5.94 14.67
N VAL A 298 -7.19 5.22 15.19
CA VAL A 298 -7.43 5.12 16.63
C VAL A 298 -6.30 4.36 17.32
N VAL A 299 -5.95 3.17 16.82
CA VAL A 299 -4.89 2.34 17.44
C VAL A 299 -3.53 3.01 17.26
N GLY A 300 -3.22 3.48 16.05
CA GLY A 300 -1.99 4.19 15.73
C GLY A 300 -1.82 5.45 16.58
N SER A 301 -2.85 6.29 16.73
CA SER A 301 -2.79 7.48 17.58
C SER A 301 -2.68 7.18 19.06
N ILE A 302 -3.30 6.10 19.58
CA ILE A 302 -3.10 5.68 20.97
C ILE A 302 -1.63 5.27 21.18
N CYS A 303 -1.08 4.43 20.31
CA CYS A 303 0.32 4.02 20.37
C CYS A 303 1.28 5.21 20.23
N ALA A 304 1.03 6.10 19.27
CA ALA A 304 1.79 7.32 19.05
C ALA A 304 1.70 8.26 20.25
N MET A 305 0.53 8.40 20.87
CA MET A 305 0.35 9.24 22.06
C MET A 305 1.19 8.71 23.23
N VAL A 306 1.14 7.40 23.48
CA VAL A 306 1.93 6.79 24.55
C VAL A 306 3.43 6.92 24.27
N PHE A 307 3.88 6.58 23.06
CA PHE A 307 5.28 6.67 22.66
C PHE A 307 5.79 8.12 22.72
N GLY A 308 5.01 9.07 22.19
CA GLY A 308 5.34 10.49 22.17
C GLY A 308 5.33 11.13 23.55
N LEU A 309 4.36 10.81 24.42
CA LEU A 309 4.37 11.30 25.80
C LEU A 309 5.64 10.86 26.54
N LEU A 310 6.07 9.60 26.36
CA LEU A 310 7.32 9.12 26.94
C LEU A 310 8.52 9.89 26.40
N LEU A 311 8.63 10.08 25.08
CA LEU A 311 9.71 10.86 24.48
C LEU A 311 9.71 12.32 24.93
N GLY A 312 8.55 12.97 24.96
CA GLY A 312 8.40 14.36 25.38
C GLY A 312 8.80 14.58 26.83
N ILE A 313 8.31 13.73 27.74
CA ILE A 313 8.67 13.78 29.17
C ILE A 313 10.17 13.51 29.36
N MET A 314 10.73 12.54 28.65
CA MET A 314 12.17 12.26 28.67
C MET A 314 13.00 13.47 28.18
N GLY A 315 12.48 14.18 27.17
CA GLY A 315 13.07 15.36 26.56
C GLY A 315 13.17 16.59 27.46
N ILE A 316 12.30 16.71 28.47
CA ILE A 316 12.24 17.86 29.40
C ILE A 316 12.97 17.61 30.73
N THR A 317 13.62 16.46 30.90
CA THR A 317 14.37 16.17 32.13
C THR A 317 15.67 16.99 32.19
N ASP A 318 16.09 17.39 33.41
CA ASP A 318 17.33 18.17 33.64
C ASP A 318 18.61 17.44 33.18
N GLY A 319 18.55 16.13 32.91
CA GLY A 319 19.71 15.32 32.51
C GLY A 319 19.99 15.39 31.02
N LYS A 320 21.22 15.84 30.65
CA LYS A 320 21.67 15.92 29.25
C LYS A 320 21.49 14.61 28.48
N LEU A 321 21.80 13.46 29.09
CA LEU A 321 21.71 12.15 28.41
C LEU A 321 20.29 11.84 27.91
N TRP A 322 19.29 11.90 28.79
CA TRP A 322 17.91 11.54 28.45
C TRP A 322 17.26 12.56 27.51
N SER A 323 17.54 13.85 27.73
CA SER A 323 17.08 14.90 26.82
C SER A 323 17.69 14.74 25.42
N SER A 324 18.96 14.37 25.32
CA SER A 324 19.63 14.08 24.05
C SER A 324 19.08 12.84 23.36
N ILE A 325 18.90 11.71 24.08
CA ILE A 325 18.31 10.48 23.50
C ILE A 325 16.93 10.77 22.93
N SER A 326 16.08 11.46 23.69
CA SER A 326 14.74 11.86 23.23
C SER A 326 14.82 12.70 21.96
N SER A 327 15.70 13.70 21.96
CA SER A 327 15.86 14.61 20.82
C SER A 327 16.38 13.88 19.58
N ILE A 328 17.29 12.92 19.74
CA ILE A 328 17.81 12.09 18.63
C ILE A 328 16.69 11.21 18.05
N ILE A 329 15.92 10.52 18.89
CA ILE A 329 14.81 9.66 18.43
C ILE A 329 13.78 10.51 17.68
N ILE A 330 13.38 11.65 18.26
CA ILE A 330 12.44 12.58 17.63
C ILE A 330 12.99 13.07 16.28
N TYR A 331 14.27 13.44 16.22
CA TYR A 331 14.91 13.94 15.00
C TYR A 331 14.94 12.88 13.89
N ILE A 332 15.30 11.64 14.23
CA ILE A 332 15.36 10.54 13.26
C ILE A 332 13.99 10.25 12.67
N PHE A 333 12.99 9.97 13.50
CA PHE A 333 11.69 9.53 12.98
C PHE A 333 10.92 10.64 12.25
N ARG A 334 11.04 11.91 12.67
CA ARG A 334 10.47 13.04 11.92
C ARG A 334 11.22 13.34 10.62
N GLY A 335 12.47 12.90 10.51
CA GLY A 335 13.32 13.12 9.33
C GLY A 335 13.17 12.06 8.24
N ILE A 336 12.63 10.88 8.57
CA ILE A 336 12.41 9.79 7.62
C ILE A 336 11.04 9.99 6.96
N PRO A 337 10.94 9.97 5.62
CA PRO A 337 9.64 9.96 4.96
C PRO A 337 8.82 8.75 5.42
N MET A 338 7.59 8.97 5.89
CA MET A 338 6.73 7.91 6.45
C MET A 338 6.57 6.70 5.51
N ILE A 339 6.47 6.93 4.20
CA ILE A 339 6.40 5.85 3.20
C ILE A 339 7.64 4.94 3.23
N VAL A 340 8.83 5.51 3.41
CA VAL A 340 10.10 4.77 3.51
C VAL A 340 10.12 3.98 4.81
N LEU A 341 9.66 4.59 5.91
CA LEU A 341 9.51 3.90 7.21
C LEU A 341 8.55 2.71 7.11
N ALA A 342 7.43 2.86 6.40
CA ALA A 342 6.47 1.78 6.16
C ALA A 342 7.10 0.59 5.44
N PHE A 343 7.82 0.85 4.33
CA PHE A 343 8.55 -0.19 3.61
C PHE A 343 9.65 -0.83 4.46
N PHE A 344 10.39 -0.04 5.22
CA PHE A 344 11.43 -0.58 6.10
C PHE A 344 10.83 -1.51 7.16
N ILE A 345 9.72 -1.14 7.80
CA ILE A 345 9.07 -1.97 8.82
C ILE A 345 8.46 -3.23 8.20
N TYR A 346 7.76 -3.12 7.07
CA TYR A 346 7.05 -4.25 6.50
C TYR A 346 7.95 -5.23 5.73
N ILE A 347 9.01 -4.74 5.09
CA ILE A 347 9.89 -5.54 4.22
C ILE A 347 11.28 -5.69 4.83
N GLY A 348 11.89 -4.58 5.26
CA GLY A 348 13.27 -4.56 5.73
C GLY A 348 13.47 -5.27 7.07
N LEU A 349 12.63 -4.98 8.07
CA LEU A 349 12.76 -5.52 9.41
C LEU A 349 12.59 -7.06 9.46
N PRO A 350 11.60 -7.68 8.79
CA PRO A 350 11.49 -9.14 8.68
C PRO A 350 12.74 -9.83 8.14
N ALA A 351 13.48 -9.19 7.23
CA ALA A 351 14.71 -9.75 6.69
C ALA A 351 15.82 -9.86 7.74
N VAL A 352 15.79 -9.02 8.78
CA VAL A 352 16.75 -9.02 9.89
C VAL A 352 16.29 -9.91 11.04
N ILE A 353 15.00 -9.84 11.41
CA ILE A 353 14.46 -10.58 12.56
C ILE A 353 14.02 -12.01 12.21
N GLY A 354 13.97 -12.37 10.92
CA GLY A 354 13.54 -13.68 10.43
C GLY A 354 12.04 -13.99 10.61
N GLN A 355 11.24 -12.99 11.00
CA GLN A 355 9.82 -13.14 11.33
C GLN A 355 8.95 -12.18 10.53
N LYS A 356 7.83 -12.70 10.04
CA LYS A 356 6.85 -11.96 9.23
C LYS A 356 6.07 -10.98 10.10
N ILE A 357 5.92 -9.74 9.65
CA ILE A 357 5.10 -8.74 10.33
C ILE A 357 3.77 -8.59 9.58
N PRO A 358 2.61 -8.76 10.23
CA PRO A 358 1.31 -8.51 9.60
C PRO A 358 1.15 -7.05 9.15
N LEU A 359 0.45 -6.82 8.03
CA LEU A 359 0.25 -5.49 7.44
C LEU A 359 -0.32 -4.46 8.44
N PHE A 360 -1.34 -4.85 9.21
CA PHE A 360 -1.93 -3.98 10.23
C PHE A 360 -0.91 -3.56 11.28
N VAL A 361 -0.11 -4.52 11.79
CA VAL A 361 0.94 -4.26 12.78
C VAL A 361 2.03 -3.36 12.20
N ALA A 362 2.46 -3.61 10.97
CA ALA A 362 3.41 -2.74 10.28
C ALA A 362 2.87 -1.31 10.18
N GLY A 363 1.60 -1.14 9.77
CA GLY A 363 0.94 0.17 9.72
C GLY A 363 0.87 0.88 11.06
N VAL A 364 0.46 0.18 12.13
CA VAL A 364 0.43 0.74 13.50
C VAL A 364 1.83 1.11 13.98
N LEU A 365 2.85 0.30 13.71
CA LEU A 365 4.24 0.61 14.08
C LEU A 365 4.77 1.83 13.33
N THR A 366 4.49 1.93 12.02
CA THR A 366 4.85 3.11 11.23
C THR A 366 4.22 4.37 11.81
N LEU A 367 2.90 4.35 12.03
CA LEU A 367 2.16 5.47 12.63
C LEU A 367 2.70 5.80 14.03
N MET A 368 2.90 4.80 14.89
CA MET A 368 3.41 4.99 16.25
C MET A 368 4.75 5.72 16.26
N LEU A 369 5.70 5.30 15.43
CA LEU A 369 7.07 5.82 15.42
C LEU A 369 7.13 7.22 14.83
N ASP A 370 6.47 7.44 13.69
CA ASP A 370 6.47 8.74 13.01
C ASP A 370 5.63 9.77 13.78
N GLU A 371 4.33 9.51 13.95
CA GLU A 371 3.39 10.40 14.64
C GLU A 371 3.77 10.58 16.10
N GLY A 372 4.25 9.52 16.77
CA GLY A 372 4.67 9.62 18.15
C GLY A 372 5.93 10.47 18.35
N ALA A 373 6.82 10.55 17.35
CA ALA A 373 7.92 11.50 17.38
C ALA A 373 7.42 12.96 17.26
N TYR A 374 6.40 13.22 16.44
CA TYR A 374 5.73 14.53 16.41
C TYR A 374 5.03 14.84 17.73
N VAL A 375 4.29 13.90 18.30
CA VAL A 375 3.68 14.03 19.64
C VAL A 375 4.75 14.33 20.69
N GLY A 376 5.88 13.63 20.68
CA GLY A 376 6.99 13.89 21.60
C GLY A 376 7.57 15.29 21.49
N ALA A 377 7.70 15.81 20.27
CA ALA A 377 8.10 17.19 20.02
C ALA A 377 7.06 18.19 20.54
N ILE A 378 5.77 17.93 20.31
CA ILE A 378 4.64 18.76 20.80
C ILE A 378 4.63 18.81 22.33
N VAL A 379 4.77 17.65 22.98
CA VAL A 379 4.80 17.53 24.45
C VAL A 379 5.99 18.29 25.01
N LYS A 380 7.20 18.08 24.46
CA LYS A 380 8.41 18.80 24.86
C LYS A 380 8.24 20.32 24.71
N GLY A 381 7.75 20.76 23.56
CA GLY A 381 7.50 22.18 23.27
C GLY A 381 6.45 22.80 24.18
N GLY A 382 5.36 22.08 24.49
CA GLY A 382 4.30 22.56 25.38
C GLY A 382 4.77 22.82 26.81
N PHE A 383 5.62 21.97 27.37
CA PHE A 383 6.22 22.22 28.68
C PHE A 383 7.26 23.36 28.66
N GLN A 384 8.04 23.47 27.58
CA GLN A 384 9.03 24.53 27.40
C GLN A 384 8.41 25.91 27.14
N ALA A 385 7.17 25.95 26.65
CA ALA A 385 6.42 27.19 26.40
C ALA A 385 5.89 27.85 27.68
N VAL A 386 5.91 27.13 28.83
CA VAL A 386 5.53 27.72 30.12
C VAL A 386 6.64 28.67 30.57
N ASP A 387 6.25 29.89 30.97
CA ASP A 387 7.17 30.95 31.39
C ASP A 387 8.16 30.47 32.47
N ARG A 388 9.44 30.80 32.28
CA ARG A 388 10.52 30.36 33.17
C ARG A 388 10.36 30.93 34.59
N GLY A 389 9.76 32.09 34.75
CA GLY A 389 9.42 32.67 36.04
C GLY A 389 8.45 31.80 36.85
N GLN A 390 7.57 31.03 36.21
CA GLN A 390 6.70 30.06 36.91
C GLN A 390 7.51 28.92 37.52
N TRP A 391 8.56 28.47 36.83
CA TRP A 391 9.51 27.49 37.36
C TRP A 391 10.29 28.07 38.54
N GLU A 392 10.82 29.28 38.39
CA GLU A 392 11.62 29.95 39.41
C GLU A 392 10.80 30.26 40.66
N ALA A 393 9.58 30.78 40.52
CA ALA A 393 8.67 31.04 41.64
C ALA A 393 8.30 29.76 42.41
N ALA A 394 7.96 28.67 41.70
CA ALA A 394 7.64 27.39 42.34
C ALA A 394 8.84 26.83 43.13
N ARG A 395 10.05 26.96 42.58
CA ARG A 395 11.29 26.51 43.24
C ARG A 395 11.64 27.39 44.45
N SER A 396 11.40 28.70 44.38
CA SER A 396 11.60 29.65 45.49
C SER A 396 10.64 29.40 46.66
N LEU A 397 9.42 28.92 46.39
CA LEU A 397 8.46 28.47 47.41
C LEU A 397 8.80 27.08 47.99
N GLY A 398 9.98 26.54 47.69
CA GLY A 398 10.44 25.26 48.23
C GLY A 398 9.85 24.03 47.55
N LEU A 399 9.11 24.16 46.43
CA LEU A 399 8.61 22.99 45.71
C LEU A 399 9.78 22.25 45.03
N PRO A 400 9.98 20.94 45.30
CA PRO A 400 10.92 20.13 44.53
C PRO A 400 10.51 20.07 43.05
N TYR A 401 11.48 19.92 42.14
CA TYR A 401 11.28 19.93 40.67
C TYR A 401 10.03 19.17 40.21
N TYR A 402 9.81 17.95 40.71
CA TYR A 402 8.64 17.14 40.36
C TYR A 402 7.31 17.77 40.82
N LYS A 403 7.26 18.37 42.02
CA LYS A 403 6.04 19.06 42.48
C LYS A 403 5.81 20.34 41.68
N ALA A 404 6.86 21.08 41.33
CA ALA A 404 6.76 22.24 40.45
C ALA A 404 6.25 21.83 39.05
N LEU A 405 6.83 20.77 38.47
CA LEU A 405 6.41 20.21 37.19
C LEU A 405 4.94 19.80 37.22
N VAL A 406 4.50 18.98 38.19
CA VAL A 406 3.14 18.42 38.20
C VAL A 406 2.09 19.45 38.61
N LYS A 407 2.37 20.33 39.58
CA LYS A 407 1.36 21.24 40.14
C LYS A 407 1.31 22.60 39.47
N VAL A 408 2.40 23.07 38.88
CA VAL A 408 2.48 24.44 38.32
C VAL A 408 2.59 24.38 36.81
N VAL A 409 3.60 23.66 36.31
CA VAL A 409 3.98 23.73 34.88
C VAL A 409 3.08 22.84 34.02
N ALA A 410 2.85 21.60 34.42
CA ALA A 410 2.11 20.63 33.62
C ALA A 410 0.67 21.05 33.30
N PRO A 411 -0.12 21.61 34.24
CA PRO A 411 -1.46 22.09 33.91
C PRO A 411 -1.45 23.17 32.81
N GLN A 412 -0.44 24.05 32.82
CA GLN A 412 -0.28 25.11 31.82
C GLN A 412 0.21 24.54 30.49
N GLY A 413 1.26 23.71 30.52
CA GLY A 413 1.82 23.06 29.34
C GLY A 413 0.81 22.16 28.62
N ILE A 414 -0.03 21.43 29.37
CA ILE A 414 -1.11 20.61 28.81
C ILE A 414 -2.10 21.48 28.03
N LYS A 415 -2.54 22.61 28.60
CA LYS A 415 -3.43 23.55 27.90
C LYS A 415 -2.81 24.09 26.61
N ILE A 416 -1.50 24.33 26.58
CA ILE A 416 -0.77 24.79 25.40
C ILE A 416 -0.71 23.70 24.31
N MET A 417 -0.42 22.45 24.70
CA MET A 417 -0.17 21.38 23.73
C MET A 417 -1.45 20.71 23.18
N VAL A 418 -2.57 20.75 23.91
CA VAL A 418 -3.81 20.05 23.50
C VAL A 418 -4.27 20.41 22.09
N PRO A 419 -4.36 21.69 21.67
CA PRO A 419 -4.75 22.03 20.30
C PRO A 419 -3.86 21.36 19.24
N SER A 420 -2.55 21.33 19.49
CA SER A 420 -1.57 20.68 18.60
C SER A 420 -1.72 19.17 18.58
N LEU A 421 -1.98 18.53 19.73
CA LEU A 421 -2.22 17.09 19.81
C LEU A 421 -3.46 16.66 19.04
N VAL A 422 -4.54 17.46 19.07
CA VAL A 422 -5.73 17.12 18.27
C VAL A 422 -5.53 17.39 16.79
N ASN A 423 -4.77 18.42 16.42
CA ASN A 423 -4.37 18.60 15.03
C ASN A 423 -3.53 17.40 14.53
N GLN A 424 -2.66 16.85 15.38
CA GLN A 424 -1.89 15.66 15.05
C GLN A 424 -2.79 14.44 14.78
N LEU A 425 -3.87 14.25 15.55
CA LEU A 425 -4.84 13.17 15.30
C LEU A 425 -5.49 13.26 13.91
N ILE A 426 -5.78 14.48 13.44
CA ILE A 426 -6.32 14.71 12.09
C ILE A 426 -5.28 14.40 11.01
N ILE A 427 -4.01 14.73 11.27
CA ILE A 427 -2.88 14.40 10.38
C ILE A 427 -2.71 12.89 10.30
N THR A 428 -2.67 12.18 11.44
CA THR A 428 -2.58 10.72 11.51
C THR A 428 -3.64 10.04 10.64
N LEU A 429 -4.90 10.52 10.67
CA LEU A 429 -5.98 9.97 9.84
C LEU A 429 -5.70 10.08 8.34
N LYS A 430 -5.13 11.21 7.90
CA LYS A 430 -4.76 11.41 6.50
C LYS A 430 -3.56 10.55 6.14
N ASP A 431 -2.60 10.43 7.05
CA ASP A 431 -1.35 9.72 6.84
C ASP A 431 -1.53 8.20 6.79
N THR A 432 -2.68 7.66 7.24
CA THR A 432 -3.05 6.26 6.93
C THR A 432 -3.04 5.98 5.43
N SER A 433 -3.37 6.96 4.58
CA SER A 433 -3.38 6.81 3.11
C SER A 433 -2.00 6.47 2.54
N ILE A 434 -0.91 6.79 3.26
CA ILE A 434 0.47 6.45 2.87
C ILE A 434 0.70 4.93 3.02
N LEU A 435 -0.01 4.28 3.94
CA LEU A 435 0.10 2.83 4.16
C LEU A 435 -0.47 2.02 2.99
N SER A 436 -1.23 2.63 2.08
CA SER A 436 -1.64 2.01 0.81
C SER A 436 -0.43 1.54 -0.02
N ALA A 437 0.72 2.21 0.09
CA ALA A 437 1.94 1.87 -0.62
C ALA A 437 2.51 0.49 -0.24
N ILE A 438 2.28 0.03 0.99
CA ILE A 438 2.66 -1.32 1.45
C ILE A 438 1.52 -2.34 1.31
N GLY A 439 0.37 -1.93 0.76
CA GLY A 439 -0.78 -2.80 0.50
C GLY A 439 -1.82 -2.87 1.62
N VAL A 440 -1.80 -1.94 2.59
CA VAL A 440 -2.87 -1.84 3.59
C VAL A 440 -4.17 -1.41 2.90
N MET A 441 -5.22 -2.24 3.02
CA MET A 441 -6.54 -2.02 2.41
C MET A 441 -7.37 -0.99 3.20
N GLU A 442 -6.84 0.22 3.35
CA GLU A 442 -7.58 1.37 3.86
C GLU A 442 -8.36 2.08 2.73
N LEU A 443 -9.04 3.19 3.03
CA LEU A 443 -9.95 3.85 2.08
C LEU A 443 -9.30 4.25 0.75
N THR A 444 -8.08 4.79 0.75
CA THR A 444 -7.37 5.18 -0.49
C THR A 444 -7.00 3.98 -1.34
N GLN A 445 -6.47 2.91 -0.74
CA GLN A 445 -6.15 1.67 -1.45
C GLN A 445 -7.40 0.97 -1.97
N THR A 446 -8.45 0.91 -1.17
CA THR A 446 -9.76 0.36 -1.57
C THR A 446 -10.30 1.08 -2.79
N GLY A 447 -10.21 2.41 -2.79
CA GLY A 447 -10.55 3.25 -3.93
C GLY A 447 -9.75 2.91 -5.19
N THR A 448 -8.43 2.79 -5.04
CA THR A 448 -7.51 2.44 -6.14
C THR A 448 -7.85 1.10 -6.77
N VAL A 449 -8.18 0.11 -5.94
CA VAL A 449 -8.64 -1.23 -6.36
C VAL A 449 -9.99 -1.18 -7.08
N ILE A 450 -10.92 -0.31 -6.66
CA ILE A 450 -12.19 -0.14 -7.38
C ILE A 450 -11.93 0.50 -8.76
N ILE A 451 -11.06 1.51 -8.81
CA ILE A 451 -10.69 2.23 -10.04
C ILE A 451 -10.05 1.30 -11.06
N SER A 452 -9.16 0.41 -10.64
CA SER A 452 -8.47 -0.49 -11.58
C SER A 452 -9.42 -1.44 -12.30
N ARG A 453 -10.55 -1.77 -11.66
CA ARG A 453 -11.59 -2.66 -12.21
C ARG A 453 -12.55 -1.95 -13.15
N ASN A 454 -13.03 -0.77 -12.78
CA ASN A 454 -14.08 -0.07 -13.53
C ASN A 454 -13.55 1.07 -14.42
N LEU A 455 -12.31 1.49 -14.22
CA LEU A 455 -11.63 2.60 -14.91
C LEU A 455 -12.36 3.95 -14.75
N GLU A 456 -13.10 4.11 -13.66
CA GLU A 456 -13.83 5.34 -13.31
C GLU A 456 -13.05 6.20 -12.30
N GLY A 457 -11.78 6.44 -12.61
CA GLY A 457 -10.83 7.13 -11.72
C GLY A 457 -11.34 8.44 -11.14
N PHE A 458 -11.78 9.37 -11.99
CA PHE A 458 -12.22 10.71 -11.56
C PHE A 458 -13.37 10.64 -10.55
N LYS A 459 -14.41 9.85 -10.86
CA LYS A 459 -15.60 9.73 -10.00
C LYS A 459 -15.26 9.06 -8.67
N MET A 460 -14.41 8.04 -8.71
CA MET A 460 -14.04 7.32 -7.51
C MET A 460 -13.13 8.15 -6.60
N TRP A 461 -12.17 8.90 -7.16
CA TRP A 461 -11.38 9.87 -6.40
C TRP A 461 -12.23 10.97 -5.77
N LEU A 462 -13.26 11.45 -6.47
CA LEU A 462 -14.20 12.42 -5.90
C LEU A 462 -14.99 11.84 -4.71
N ILE A 463 -15.44 10.59 -4.81
CA ILE A 463 -16.13 9.90 -3.71
C ILE A 463 -15.18 9.75 -2.51
N ILE A 464 -13.96 9.25 -2.73
CA ILE A 464 -12.95 9.07 -1.67
C ILE A 464 -12.62 10.41 -1.00
N ALA A 465 -12.37 11.46 -1.79
CA ALA A 465 -12.10 12.80 -1.28
C ALA A 465 -13.28 13.33 -0.43
N THR A 466 -14.51 13.12 -0.88
CA THR A 466 -15.71 13.49 -0.12
C THR A 466 -15.81 12.73 1.21
N MET A 467 -15.53 11.42 1.20
CA MET A 467 -15.51 10.60 2.41
C MET A 467 -14.44 11.08 3.41
N TYR A 468 -13.22 11.37 2.95
CA TYR A 468 -12.18 11.96 3.80
C TYR A 468 -12.61 13.32 4.37
N VAL A 469 -13.18 14.21 3.55
CA VAL A 469 -13.66 15.51 4.04
C VAL A 469 -14.73 15.35 5.11
N ILE A 470 -15.68 14.43 4.94
CA ILE A 470 -16.73 14.15 5.93
C ILE A 470 -16.10 13.69 7.25
N ILE A 471 -15.25 12.67 7.23
CA ILE A 471 -14.67 12.12 8.46
C ILE A 471 -13.72 13.10 9.15
N ILE A 472 -12.91 13.84 8.40
CA ILE A 472 -12.03 14.89 8.93
C ILE A 472 -12.87 16.01 9.55
N THR A 473 -13.99 16.39 8.93
CA THR A 473 -14.88 17.42 9.48
C THR A 473 -15.51 16.97 10.80
N VAL A 474 -16.01 15.73 10.87
CA VAL A 474 -16.55 15.14 12.11
C VAL A 474 -15.49 15.13 13.21
N LEU A 475 -14.27 14.68 12.89
CA LEU A 475 -13.15 14.65 13.82
C LEU A 475 -12.74 16.06 14.27
N THR A 476 -12.76 17.03 13.37
CA THR A 476 -12.47 18.45 13.66
C THR A 476 -13.54 19.07 14.56
N TRP A 477 -14.82 18.74 14.37
CA TRP A 477 -15.89 19.21 15.26
C TRP A 477 -15.77 18.59 16.66
N LEU A 478 -15.49 17.29 16.73
CA LEU A 478 -15.23 16.62 18.01
C LEU A 478 -14.02 17.23 18.73
N SER A 479 -12.95 17.48 17.98
CA SER A 479 -11.75 18.20 18.44
C SER A 479 -12.10 19.55 19.05
N ASN A 480 -12.80 20.40 18.30
CA ASN A 480 -13.16 21.75 18.73
C ASN A 480 -14.06 21.73 19.97
N TYR A 481 -14.97 20.76 20.07
CA TYR A 481 -15.80 20.57 21.26
C TYR A 481 -14.96 20.25 22.50
N VAL A 482 -14.01 19.31 22.39
CA VAL A 482 -13.08 18.98 23.49
C VAL A 482 -12.22 20.18 23.87
N GLN A 483 -11.68 20.90 22.88
CA GLN A 483 -10.86 22.10 23.11
C GLN A 483 -11.64 23.20 23.86
N ARG A 484 -12.91 23.43 23.51
CA ARG A 484 -13.76 24.44 24.18
C ARG A 484 -14.03 24.11 25.63
N LYS A 485 -14.14 22.82 25.99
CA LYS A 485 -14.35 22.39 27.37
C LYS A 485 -13.09 22.48 28.24
N MET A 486 -11.92 22.57 27.61
CA MET A 486 -10.61 22.64 28.28
C MET A 486 -10.07 24.06 28.48
N ARG A 487 -10.60 25.02 27.72
CA ARG A 487 -10.43 26.46 27.97
C ARG A 487 -11.30 26.86 29.15
#